data_AF-A0A520XIA4-F1
#
_entry.id   AF-A0A520XIA4-F1
#
_cell.length_a   1.000
_cell.length_b   1.000
_cell.length_c   1.000
_cell.angle_alpha   90.00
_cell.angle_beta   90.00
_cell.angle_gamma   90.00
#
_symmetry.space_group_name_H-M   'P 1'
#
loop_
_entity.id
_entity.type
_entity.pdbx_description
1 polymer ?
#
loop_
_entity_poly.entity_id
_entity_poly.type
_entity_poly.pdbx_seq_one_letter_code
_entity_poly.pdbx_strand_id
1 'polypeptide(L)' 'LAVVRVYTKKPGEDVDDGRPYTVRRGDTVLDVARLVHRDIAASLKYARLFGGHGYEGQQVGRDHEVQDGDILELHS' A
#
# COMPACT_ATOMS: atom_id res chain seq x y z
N LEU A 1 -11.88 -10.94 13.37
CA LEU A 1 -10.83 -9.96 13.04
C LEU A 1 -10.50 -10.15 11.57
N ALA A 2 -10.90 -9.22 10.70
CA ALA A 2 -10.53 -9.28 9.29
C ALA A 2 -9.19 -8.56 9.12
N VAL A 3 -8.12 -9.34 9.10
CA VAL A 3 -6.74 -8.89 8.90
C VAL A 3 -6.45 -8.81 7.41
N VAL A 4 -5.83 -7.73 6.97
CA VAL A 4 -5.41 -7.48 5.59
C VAL A 4 -3.90 -7.30 5.57
N ARG A 5 -3.20 -8.07 4.73
CA ARG A 5 -1.75 -7.96 4.52
C ARG A 5 -1.49 -7.12 3.29
N VAL A 6 -0.70 -6.06 3.47
CA VAL A 6 -0.29 -5.16 2.39
C VAL A 6 1.22 -5.16 2.32
N TYR A 7 1.75 -5.28 1.12
CA TYR A 7 3.17 -5.23 0.84
C TYR A 7 3.53 -3.87 0.28
N THR A 8 4.79 -3.48 0.41
CA THR A 8 5.28 -2.24 -0.20
C THR A 8 6.51 -2.50 -1.03
N LYS A 9 6.69 -1.70 -2.07
CA LYS A 9 7.93 -1.67 -2.86
C LYS A 9 8.35 -0.23 -3.13
N LYS A 10 9.62 -0.03 -3.43
CA LYS A 10 10.12 1.25 -3.93
C LYS A 10 10.03 1.28 -5.47
N PRO A 11 9.96 2.48 -6.07
CA PRO A 11 10.01 2.62 -7.52
C PRO A 11 11.25 1.95 -8.11
N GLY A 12 11.05 1.00 -9.03
CA GLY A 12 12.13 0.27 -9.70
C GLY A 12 12.77 -0.86 -8.89
N GLU A 13 12.28 -1.13 -7.68
CA GLU A 13 12.69 -2.28 -6.87
C GLU A 13 11.59 -3.36 -6.86
N ASP A 14 12.00 -4.60 -6.64
CA ASP A 14 11.07 -5.70 -6.41
C ASP A 14 10.34 -5.55 -5.07
N VAL A 15 9.20 -6.24 -4.93
CA VAL A 15 8.46 -6.26 -3.68
C VAL A 15 9.25 -7.00 -2.60
N ASP A 16 9.29 -6.45 -1.38
CA ASP A 16 9.74 -7.21 -0.21
C ASP A 16 8.60 -8.11 0.26
N ASP A 17 8.57 -9.33 -0.25
CA ASP A 17 7.57 -10.36 0.03
C ASP A 17 7.69 -10.96 1.45
N GLY A 18 8.78 -10.68 2.16
CA GLY A 18 9.04 -11.18 3.51
C GLY A 18 8.39 -10.38 4.65
N ARG A 19 7.93 -9.15 4.39
CA ARG A 19 7.51 -8.21 5.45
C ARG A 19 6.24 -7.43 5.11
N PRO A 20 5.04 -8.04 5.24
CA PRO A 20 3.80 -7.33 5.06
C PRO A 20 3.51 -6.37 6.22
N TYR A 21 2.87 -5.25 5.90
CA TYR A 21 2.13 -4.45 6.86
C TYR A 21 0.78 -5.07 7.10
N THR A 22 0.40 -5.15 8.37
CA THR A 22 -0.85 -5.79 8.79
C THR A 22 -1.84 -4.71 9.22
N VAL A 23 -2.91 -4.56 8.46
CA VAL A 23 -3.96 -3.54 8.67
C VAL A 23 -5.33 -4.19 8.87
N ARG A 24 -6.32 -3.40 9.25
CA ARG A 24 -7.70 -3.86 9.37
C ARG A 24 -8.40 -3.74 8.02
N ARG A 25 -9.38 -4.61 7.77
CA ARG A 25 -10.29 -4.43 6.64
C ARG A 25 -10.98 -3.06 6.72
N GLY A 26 -10.94 -2.31 5.63
CA GLY A 26 -11.43 -0.94 5.53
C GLY A 26 -10.36 0.14 5.79
N ASP A 27 -9.15 -0.24 6.19
CA ASP A 27 -8.02 0.69 6.24
C ASP A 27 -7.60 1.09 4.81
N THR A 28 -6.95 2.24 4.69
CA THR A 28 -6.66 2.89 3.42
C THR A 28 -5.17 2.88 3.07
N VAL A 29 -4.83 3.28 1.85
CA VAL A 29 -3.45 3.56 1.42
C VAL A 29 -2.74 4.53 2.39
N LEU A 30 -3.45 5.55 2.91
CA LEU A 30 -2.87 6.48 3.89
C LEU A 30 -2.52 5.80 5.22
N ASP A 31 -3.35 4.87 5.68
CA ASP A 31 -3.10 4.13 6.90
C ASP A 31 -1.87 3.24 6.76
N VAL A 32 -1.70 2.58 5.61
CA VAL A 32 -0.46 1.85 5.29
C VAL A 32 0.74 2.79 5.24
N ALA A 33 0.62 3.95 4.59
CA ALA A 33 1.71 4.93 4.52
C ALA A 33 2.17 5.40 5.92
N ARG A 34 1.26 5.53 6.87
CA ARG A 34 1.59 5.87 8.28
C ARG A 34 2.38 4.77 8.97
N LEU A 35 2.09 3.50 8.66
CA LEU A 35 2.85 2.35 9.17
C LEU A 35 4.27 2.28 8.57
N VAL A 36 4.44 2.69 7.31
CA VAL A 36 5.76 2.79 6.69
C VAL A 36 6.58 3.90 7.35
N HIS A 37 6.09 5.15 7.31
CA HIS A 37 6.73 6.28 7.98
C HIS A 37 5.79 7.50 8.00
N ARG A 38 5.80 8.28 9.09
CA ARG A 38 4.95 9.48 9.22
C ARG A 38 5.18 10.51 8.10
N ASP A 39 6.43 10.69 7.69
CA ASP A 39 6.79 11.74 6.73
C ASP A 39 6.31 11.37 5.33
N ILE A 40 6.30 10.08 4.98
CA ILE A 40 5.70 9.57 3.73
C ILE A 40 4.20 9.82 3.75
N ALA A 41 3.51 9.50 4.85
CA ALA A 41 2.07 9.75 4.96
C ALA A 41 1.73 11.25 4.84
N ALA A 42 2.58 12.13 5.39
CA ALA A 42 2.39 13.57 5.35
C ALA A 42 2.50 14.14 3.93
N SER A 43 3.42 13.62 3.11
CA SER A 43 3.66 14.09 1.74
C SER A 43 3.04 13.21 0.64
N LEU A 44 2.38 12.10 0.98
CA LEU A 44 1.79 11.16 0.03
C LEU A 44 0.86 11.85 -0.99
N LYS A 45 1.25 11.81 -2.27
CA LYS A 45 0.47 12.31 -3.41
C LYS A 45 -0.47 11.25 -3.97
N TYR A 46 0.06 10.05 -4.18
CA TYR A 46 -0.67 8.88 -4.67
C TYR A 46 0.10 7.60 -4.35
N ALA A 47 -0.51 6.44 -4.59
CA ALA A 47 0.18 5.17 -4.65
C ALA A 47 -0.06 4.51 -6.00
N ARG A 48 0.86 3.63 -6.43
CA ARG A 48 0.56 2.64 -7.46
C ARG A 48 0.25 1.31 -6.78
N LEU A 49 -0.86 0.72 -7.20
CA LEU A 49 -1.37 -0.54 -6.70
C LEU A 49 -1.02 -1.68 -7.67
N PHE A 50 -0.52 -2.78 -7.12
CA PHE A 50 -0.34 -4.05 -7.82
C PHE A 50 -1.00 -5.18 -7.01
N GLY A 51 -1.62 -6.15 -7.68
CA GLY A 51 -2.18 -7.34 -7.02
C GLY A 51 -3.68 -7.58 -7.21
N GLY A 52 -4.19 -8.64 -6.57
CA GLY A 52 -5.61 -9.04 -6.40
C GLY A 52 -6.39 -9.44 -7.65
N HIS A 53 -6.28 -8.66 -8.74
CA HIS A 53 -7.15 -8.77 -9.92
C HIS A 53 -6.49 -8.25 -11.22
N GLY A 54 -5.15 -8.31 -11.32
CA GLY A 54 -4.43 -7.86 -12.52
C GLY A 54 -4.13 -6.36 -12.56
N TYR A 55 -4.12 -5.68 -11.41
CA TYR A 55 -3.59 -4.32 -11.34
C TYR A 55 -2.09 -4.32 -11.59
N GLU A 56 -1.65 -3.67 -12.67
CA GLU A 56 -0.25 -3.53 -13.08
C GLU A 56 0.25 -2.10 -12.84
N GLY A 57 0.06 -1.58 -11.63
CA GLY A 57 0.52 -0.25 -11.24
C GLY A 57 -0.51 0.85 -11.44
N GLN A 58 -1.80 0.53 -11.26
CA GLN A 58 -2.87 1.52 -11.27
C GLN A 58 -2.62 2.60 -10.21
N GLN A 59 -2.72 3.87 -10.61
CA GLN A 59 -2.63 4.98 -9.67
C GLN A 59 -3.93 5.07 -8.83
N VAL A 60 -3.77 5.09 -7.51
CA VAL A 60 -4.86 5.23 -6.54
C VAL A 60 -4.60 6.38 -5.57
N GLY A 61 -5.68 6.97 -5.09
CA GLY A 61 -5.62 8.02 -4.08
C GLY A 61 -5.38 7.47 -2.68
N ARG A 62 -5.12 8.39 -1.75
CA ARG A 62 -4.87 8.08 -0.33
C ARG A 62 -6.04 7.41 0.40
N ASP A 63 -7.27 7.66 -0.05
CA ASP A 63 -8.50 7.12 0.56
C ASP A 63 -8.91 5.76 -0.05
N HIS A 64 -8.11 5.19 -0.95
CA HIS A 64 -8.37 3.87 -1.51
C HIS A 64 -8.23 2.81 -0.42
N GLU A 65 -9.27 1.98 -0.23
CA GLU A 65 -9.24 0.85 0.70
C GLU A 65 -8.33 -0.25 0.18
N VAL A 66 -7.47 -0.78 1.06
CA VAL A 66 -6.52 -1.84 0.70
C VAL A 66 -7.13 -3.23 0.91
N GLN A 67 -6.72 -4.17 0.07
CA GLN A 67 -7.15 -5.56 0.08
C GLN A 67 -5.97 -6.50 0.42
N ASP A 68 -6.31 -7.73 0.83
CA ASP A 68 -5.29 -8.70 1.23
C ASP A 68 -4.46 -9.12 0.01
N GLY A 69 -3.14 -8.97 0.11
CA GLY A 69 -2.20 -9.22 -0.97
C GLY A 69 -1.88 -8.01 -1.84
N ASP A 70 -2.45 -6.84 -1.56
CA ASP A 70 -2.10 -5.62 -2.28
C ASP A 70 -0.62 -5.27 -2.10
N ILE A 71 0.00 -4.77 -3.17
CA ILE A 71 1.36 -4.25 -3.19
C ILE A 71 1.28 -2.76 -3.53
N LEU A 72 1.80 -1.91 -2.65
CA LEU A 72 1.79 -0.47 -2.82
C LEU A 72 3.19 0.08 -3.11
N GLU A 73 3.29 0.88 -4.16
CA GLU A 73 4.42 1.77 -4.39
C GLU A 73 3.97 3.19 -4.03
N LEU A 74 4.51 3.75 -2.95
CA LEU A 74 4.08 5.05 -2.41
C LEU A 74 4.86 6.20 -3.07
N HIS A 75 4.14 7.22 -3.53
CA HIS A 75 4.73 8.41 -4.16
C HIS A 75 4.41 9.66 -3.34
N SER A 76 5.46 10.32 -2.86
CA SER A 76 5.42 11.55 -2.05
C SER A 76 5.91 12.78 -2.80
#